data_AF-A0A7R9MN82-F1
#
_entry.id   AF-A0A7R9MN82-F1
#
_cell.length_a   1.000
_cell.length_b   1.000
_cell.length_c   1.000
_cell.angle_alpha   90.00
_cell.angle_beta   90.00
_cell.angle_gamma   90.00
#
_symmetry.space_group_name_H-M   'P 1'
#
loop_
_entity.id
_entity.type
_entity.pdbx_description
1 polymer ?
#
loop_
_entity_poly.entity_id
_entity_poly.type
_entity_poly.pdbx_seq_one_letter_code
_entity_poly.pdbx_strand_id
1 'polypeptide(L)'
;MLSHIESIGDRFVHTLAPFAKTGETVDIRKYVGAFAMDVISACAYGINISSIDNPNHPMVMNVKRILSTDVSVGLMLSIITPGLARLLRAEPFDRKALQYFDELTEQILTERKKFNKYSKSAKQTDFIQLMIDSEKLDKDFGYDSISDGEPESESKETGIKSTKKSVGKLSYDEMVAQGILFFIAGYDTTSASITHAIYYLSQHPKCQQKLYEELKTCDEFTYEKLVHLKYLNAVINETLRMAPPFLRVFRDCVQDYTLGNT
;
A
#
# COMPACT_ATOMS: atom_id res chain seq x y z
N MET A 1 13.35 -8.86 1.22
CA MET A 1 12.08 -8.41 0.63
C MET A 1 11.71 -9.27 -0.57
N LEU A 2 12.53 -9.30 -1.64
CA LEU A 2 12.25 -10.12 -2.83
C LEU A 2 12.03 -11.62 -2.50
N SER A 3 12.86 -12.18 -1.63
CA SER A 3 12.69 -13.57 -1.15
C SER A 3 11.34 -13.87 -0.49
N HIS A 4 10.73 -12.89 0.20
CA HIS A 4 9.37 -13.05 0.72
C HIS A 4 8.35 -13.08 -0.42
N ILE A 5 8.50 -12.20 -1.40
CA ILE A 5 7.60 -12.12 -2.57
C ILE A 5 7.69 -13.40 -3.40
N GLU A 6 8.88 -13.94 -3.63
CA GLU A 6 9.10 -15.22 -4.31
C GLU A 6 8.42 -16.37 -3.57
N SER A 7 8.69 -16.52 -2.26
CA SER A 7 8.07 -17.58 -1.46
C SER A 7 6.54 -17.48 -1.42
N ILE A 8 5.98 -16.27 -1.38
CA ILE A 8 4.53 -16.05 -1.46
C ILE A 8 4.00 -16.36 -2.87
N GLY A 9 4.76 -16.02 -3.91
CA GLY A 9 4.47 -16.33 -5.31
C GLY A 9 4.42 -17.84 -5.58
N ASP A 10 5.39 -18.59 -5.06
CA ASP A 10 5.41 -20.05 -5.17
C ASP A 10 4.18 -20.69 -4.51
N ARG A 11 3.79 -20.19 -3.33
CA ARG A 11 2.56 -20.64 -2.65
C ARG A 11 1.32 -20.29 -3.47
N PHE A 12 1.26 -19.10 -4.04
CA PHE A 12 0.15 -18.69 -4.92
C PHE A 12 0.02 -19.63 -6.13
N VAL A 13 1.12 -19.96 -6.80
CA VAL A 13 1.14 -20.90 -7.93
C VAL A 13 0.74 -22.30 -7.48
N HIS A 14 1.27 -22.77 -6.35
CA HIS A 14 0.94 -24.08 -5.79
C HIS A 14 -0.55 -24.21 -5.47
N THR A 15 -1.16 -23.17 -4.90
CA THR A 15 -2.60 -23.14 -4.59
C THR A 15 -3.48 -23.10 -5.84
N LEU A 16 -3.00 -22.51 -6.94
CA LEU A 16 -3.74 -22.46 -8.21
C LEU A 16 -3.55 -23.72 -9.08
N ALA A 17 -2.46 -24.46 -8.92
CA ALA A 17 -2.13 -25.63 -9.74
C ALA A 17 -3.21 -26.75 -9.76
N PRO A 18 -3.92 -27.06 -8.66
CA PRO A 18 -5.01 -28.03 -8.68
C PRO A 18 -6.14 -27.63 -9.63
N PHE A 19 -6.53 -26.35 -9.68
CA PHE A 19 -7.60 -25.87 -10.55
C PHE A 19 -7.25 -26.01 -12.04
N ALA A 20 -5.97 -25.84 -12.38
CA ALA A 20 -5.49 -26.08 -13.74
C ALA A 20 -5.61 -27.56 -14.16
N LYS A 21 -5.56 -28.50 -13.20
CA LYS A 21 -5.74 -29.94 -13.47
C LYS A 21 -7.20 -30.34 -13.55
N THR A 22 -8.06 -29.74 -12.72
CA THR A 22 -9.50 -30.05 -12.68
C THR A 22 -10.28 -29.33 -13.78
N GLY A 23 -9.79 -28.21 -14.29
CA GLY A 23 -10.49 -27.37 -15.26
C GLY A 23 -11.62 -26.53 -14.63
N GLU A 24 -11.67 -26.46 -13.30
CA GLU A 24 -12.66 -25.66 -12.58
C GLU A 24 -12.41 -24.16 -12.77
N THR A 25 -13.49 -23.39 -12.85
CA THR A 25 -13.43 -21.93 -12.93
C THR A 25 -13.03 -21.32 -11.58
N VAL A 26 -12.12 -20.36 -11.59
CA VAL A 26 -11.59 -19.72 -10.38
C VAL A 26 -11.92 -18.24 -10.37
N ASP A 27 -12.46 -17.75 -9.25
CA ASP A 27 -12.48 -16.31 -8.96
C ASP A 27 -11.07 -15.86 -8.59
N ILE A 28 -10.32 -15.42 -9.59
CA ILE A 28 -8.91 -15.03 -9.42
C ILE A 28 -8.73 -13.83 -8.48
N ARG A 29 -9.71 -12.92 -8.40
CA ARG A 29 -9.64 -11.73 -7.55
C ARG A 29 -9.54 -12.11 -6.07
N LYS A 30 -10.20 -13.19 -5.66
CA LYS A 30 -10.14 -13.72 -4.30
C LYS A 30 -8.71 -14.12 -3.91
N TYR A 31 -8.03 -14.88 -4.77
CA TYR A 31 -6.67 -15.36 -4.52
C TYR A 31 -5.63 -14.26 -4.68
N VAL A 32 -5.79 -13.39 -5.69
CA VAL A 32 -4.89 -12.25 -5.92
C VAL A 32 -4.99 -11.24 -4.78
N GLY A 33 -6.18 -11.03 -4.20
CA GLY A 33 -6.33 -10.25 -2.96
C GLY A 33 -5.55 -10.86 -1.80
N ALA A 34 -5.69 -12.16 -1.56
CA ALA A 34 -4.93 -12.84 -0.52
C ALA A 34 -3.40 -12.78 -0.75
N PHE A 35 -2.96 -12.92 -2.01
CA PHE A 35 -1.56 -12.73 -2.40
C PHE A 35 -1.06 -11.32 -2.04
N ALA A 36 -1.81 -10.27 -2.42
CA ALA A 36 -1.43 -8.89 -2.12
C ALA A 36 -1.36 -8.64 -0.59
N MET A 37 -2.30 -9.22 0.18
CA MET A 37 -2.29 -9.14 1.65
C MET A 37 -1.04 -9.79 2.26
N ASP A 38 -0.68 -10.99 1.80
CA ASP A 38 0.51 -11.69 2.28
C ASP A 38 1.79 -10.93 1.93
N VAL A 39 1.87 -10.37 0.72
CA VAL A 39 3.04 -9.58 0.27
C VAL A 39 3.25 -8.34 1.14
N ILE A 40 2.20 -7.52 1.35
CA ILE A 40 2.35 -6.30 2.16
C ILE A 40 2.68 -6.66 3.62
N SER A 41 2.09 -7.71 4.15
CA SER A 41 2.29 -8.13 5.54
C SER A 41 3.70 -8.66 5.78
N ALA A 42 4.24 -9.47 4.86
CA ALA A 42 5.61 -9.97 4.98
C ALA A 42 6.63 -8.85 4.75
N CYS A 43 6.40 -7.96 3.79
CA CYS A 43 7.38 -6.93 3.41
C CYS A 43 7.40 -5.71 4.34
N ALA A 44 6.23 -5.19 4.72
CA ALA A 44 6.13 -3.98 5.54
C ALA A 44 6.14 -4.31 7.05
N TYR A 45 5.55 -5.43 7.45
CA TYR A 45 5.36 -5.77 8.87
C TYR A 45 6.21 -6.96 9.34
N GLY A 46 6.84 -7.69 8.42
CA GLY A 46 7.60 -8.90 8.75
C GLY A 46 6.72 -10.04 9.30
N ILE A 47 5.44 -10.07 8.92
CA ILE A 47 4.45 -11.05 9.42
C ILE A 47 3.98 -11.94 8.27
N ASN A 48 4.01 -13.24 8.49
CA ASN A 48 3.49 -14.23 7.56
C ASN A 48 2.07 -14.64 8.00
N ILE A 49 1.07 -14.28 7.20
CA ILE A 49 -0.34 -14.55 7.50
C ILE A 49 -0.82 -15.84 6.82
N SER A 50 -0.25 -16.16 5.66
CA SER A 50 -0.68 -17.30 4.83
C SER A 50 -2.16 -17.21 4.44
N SER A 51 -2.63 -16.01 4.09
CA SER A 51 -4.03 -15.77 3.73
C SER A 51 -4.40 -16.39 2.37
N ILE A 52 -3.42 -16.80 1.56
CA ILE A 52 -3.65 -17.52 0.29
C ILE A 52 -4.36 -18.87 0.54
N ASP A 53 -4.01 -19.57 1.63
CA ASP A 53 -4.59 -20.86 1.99
C ASP A 53 -6.00 -20.70 2.60
N ASN A 54 -6.25 -19.56 3.23
CA ASN A 54 -7.55 -19.20 3.78
C ASN A 54 -7.98 -17.81 3.28
N PRO A 55 -8.58 -17.69 2.10
CA PRO A 55 -8.93 -16.38 1.55
C PRO A 55 -10.06 -15.66 2.31
N ASN A 56 -10.67 -16.31 3.31
CA ASN A 56 -11.62 -15.70 4.25
C ASN A 56 -10.93 -15.27 5.55
N HIS A 57 -9.59 -15.13 5.54
CA HIS A 57 -8.82 -14.66 6.67
C HIS A 57 -9.37 -13.31 7.19
N PRO A 58 -9.44 -13.09 8.53
CA PRO A 58 -9.98 -11.86 9.11
C PRO A 58 -9.39 -10.57 8.52
N MET A 59 -8.08 -10.52 8.26
CA MET A 59 -7.45 -9.37 7.61
C MET A 59 -8.02 -9.07 6.21
N VAL A 60 -8.16 -10.10 5.36
CA VAL A 60 -8.70 -9.94 4.01
C VAL A 60 -10.17 -9.50 4.09
N MET A 61 -10.94 -10.06 5.01
CA MET A 61 -12.35 -9.72 5.20
C MET A 61 -12.54 -8.29 5.74
N ASN A 62 -11.73 -7.86 6.70
CA ASN A 62 -11.80 -6.51 7.25
C ASN A 62 -11.34 -5.45 6.24
N VAL A 63 -10.28 -5.69 5.45
CA VAL A 63 -9.92 -4.77 4.36
C VAL A 63 -11.03 -4.68 3.33
N LYS A 64 -11.62 -5.82 2.93
CA LYS A 64 -12.79 -5.82 2.03
C LYS A 64 -13.97 -5.02 2.58
N ARG A 65 -14.21 -5.04 3.90
CA ARG A 65 -15.28 -4.23 4.54
C ARG A 65 -14.97 -2.73 4.53
N ILE A 66 -13.70 -2.36 4.72
CA ILE A 66 -13.27 -0.95 4.62
C ILE A 66 -13.46 -0.43 3.20
N LEU A 67 -13.17 -1.27 2.20
CA LEU A 67 -13.20 -0.92 0.79
C LEU A 67 -14.55 -1.18 0.10
N SER A 68 -15.41 -2.01 0.69
CA SER A 68 -16.74 -2.30 0.15
C SER A 68 -17.57 -1.04 0.19
N THR A 69 -17.54 -0.36 -0.94
CA THR A 69 -18.25 0.88 -1.19
C THR A 69 -19.64 0.51 -1.70
N ASP A 70 -20.48 -0.04 -0.84
CA ASP A 70 -21.85 0.45 -0.88
C ASP A 70 -21.68 1.93 -0.58
N VAL A 71 -21.90 2.80 -1.57
CA VAL A 71 -21.71 4.25 -1.43
C VAL A 71 -22.53 4.69 -0.24
N SER A 72 -21.89 4.72 0.93
CA SER A 72 -22.61 4.86 2.16
C SER A 72 -23.17 6.27 2.15
N VAL A 73 -24.40 6.42 2.61
CA VAL A 73 -25.02 7.75 2.73
C VAL A 73 -24.08 8.69 3.50
N GLY A 74 -23.28 8.16 4.44
CA GLY A 74 -22.21 8.87 5.15
C GLY A 74 -21.07 9.39 4.27
N LEU A 75 -20.56 8.59 3.32
CA LEU A 75 -19.53 9.04 2.37
C LEU A 75 -20.08 10.14 1.44
N MET A 76 -21.31 9.97 0.92
CA MET A 76 -21.98 11.01 0.10
C MET A 76 -22.26 12.29 0.89
N LEU A 77 -22.76 12.19 2.12
CA LEU A 77 -22.96 13.32 3.02
C LEU A 77 -21.65 14.06 3.33
N SER A 78 -20.55 13.32 3.45
CA SER A 78 -19.23 13.90 3.74
C SER A 78 -18.69 14.73 2.56
N ILE A 79 -18.98 14.31 1.32
CA ILE A 79 -18.56 15.02 0.11
C ILE A 79 -19.45 16.23 -0.16
N ILE A 80 -20.78 16.07 -0.07
CA ILE A 80 -21.75 17.11 -0.46
C ILE A 80 -21.91 18.16 0.65
N THR A 81 -21.96 17.72 1.91
CA THR A 81 -22.23 18.58 3.07
C THR A 81 -21.35 18.21 4.26
N PRO A 82 -20.04 18.53 4.23
CA PRO A 82 -19.09 18.16 5.29
C PRO A 82 -19.44 18.73 6.67
N GLY A 83 -20.20 19.83 6.74
CA GLY A 83 -20.73 20.36 8.00
C GLY A 83 -21.80 19.46 8.63
N LEU A 84 -22.73 18.94 7.82
CA LEU A 84 -23.80 18.05 8.28
C LEU A 84 -23.27 16.66 8.62
N ALA A 85 -22.32 16.14 7.85
CA ALA A 85 -21.65 14.87 8.16
C ALA A 85 -20.95 14.91 9.53
N ARG A 86 -20.24 16.01 9.82
CA ARG A 86 -19.62 16.25 11.14
C ARG A 86 -20.66 16.31 12.26
N LEU A 87 -21.81 16.95 12.03
CA LEU A 87 -22.90 17.03 13.00
C LEU A 87 -23.52 15.65 13.30
N LEU A 88 -23.75 14.85 12.26
CA LEU A 88 -24.35 13.51 12.38
C LEU A 88 -23.35 12.42 12.81
N ARG A 89 -22.06 12.76 12.98
CA ARG A 89 -20.96 11.80 13.19
C ARG A 89 -20.99 10.65 12.18
N ALA A 90 -21.42 10.94 10.95
CA ALA A 90 -21.50 9.98 9.89
C ALA A 90 -20.09 9.73 9.37
N GLU A 91 -19.55 8.54 9.63
CA GLU A 91 -18.22 8.18 9.17
C GLU A 91 -18.27 7.45 7.82
N PRO A 92 -17.30 7.71 6.93
CA PRO A 92 -17.27 7.09 5.62
C PRO A 92 -16.87 5.61 5.66
N PHE A 93 -16.26 5.12 6.74
CA PHE A 93 -15.67 3.78 6.85
C PHE A 93 -16.31 2.94 7.95
N ASP A 94 -16.24 1.61 7.82
CA ASP A 94 -16.66 0.68 8.88
C ASP A 94 -15.69 0.78 10.08
N ARG A 95 -16.16 1.45 11.14
CA ARG A 95 -15.42 1.60 12.42
C ARG A 95 -14.89 0.28 12.97
N LYS A 96 -15.64 -0.81 12.88
CA LYS A 96 -15.21 -2.10 13.43
C LYS A 96 -14.04 -2.69 12.64
N ALA A 97 -14.07 -2.51 11.33
CA ALA A 97 -13.00 -2.95 10.46
C ALA A 97 -11.75 -2.10 10.63
N LEU A 98 -11.88 -0.78 10.80
CA LEU A 98 -10.76 0.11 11.15
C LEU A 98 -10.16 -0.23 12.50
N GLN A 99 -10.99 -0.40 13.53
CA GLN A 99 -10.55 -0.76 14.88
C GLN A 99 -9.72 -2.06 14.90
N TYR A 100 -10.06 -3.04 14.07
CA TYR A 100 -9.24 -4.24 13.92
C TYR A 100 -7.80 -3.94 13.45
N PHE A 101 -7.63 -3.01 12.49
CA PHE A 101 -6.29 -2.63 12.01
C PHE A 101 -5.57 -1.68 12.97
N ASP A 102 -6.29 -0.83 13.71
CA ASP A 102 -5.74 -0.06 14.83
C ASP A 102 -5.10 -1.02 15.84
N GLU A 103 -5.89 -1.96 16.39
CA GLU A 103 -5.45 -2.92 17.40
C GLU A 103 -4.29 -3.79 16.89
N LEU A 104 -4.37 -4.26 15.64
CA LEU A 104 -3.30 -5.03 15.02
C LEU A 104 -2.00 -4.23 14.91
N THR A 105 -2.08 -2.98 14.43
CA THR A 105 -0.89 -2.14 14.22
C THR A 105 -0.26 -1.76 15.56
N GLU A 106 -1.07 -1.44 16.58
CA GLU A 106 -0.61 -1.17 17.93
C GLU A 106 0.12 -2.37 18.55
N GLN A 107 -0.43 -3.57 18.37
CA GLN A 107 0.19 -4.83 18.83
C GLN A 107 1.55 -5.02 18.16
N ILE A 108 1.63 -4.90 16.83
CA ILE A 108 2.88 -5.07 16.07
C ILE A 108 3.94 -4.06 16.53
N LEU A 109 3.58 -2.77 16.65
CA LEU A 109 4.48 -1.73 17.13
C LEU A 109 4.97 -2.03 18.55
N THR A 110 4.07 -2.44 19.44
CA THR A 110 4.38 -2.75 20.83
C THR A 110 5.32 -3.94 20.96
N GLU A 111 5.03 -5.04 20.25
CA GLU A 111 5.87 -6.24 20.23
C GLU A 111 7.26 -5.95 19.66
N ARG A 112 7.34 -5.20 18.55
CA ARG A 112 8.62 -4.83 17.95
C ARG A 112 9.44 -3.91 18.87
N LYS A 113 8.81 -2.95 19.55
CA LYS A 113 9.48 -2.11 20.57
C LYS A 113 10.00 -2.94 21.74
N LYS A 114 9.23 -3.91 22.23
CA LYS A 114 9.67 -4.86 23.28
C LYS A 114 10.86 -5.68 22.79
N PHE A 115 10.77 -6.31 21.63
CA PHE A 115 11.84 -7.13 21.06
C PHE A 115 13.15 -6.34 20.90
N ASN A 116 13.07 -5.12 20.37
CA ASN A 116 14.22 -4.22 20.20
C ASN A 116 14.91 -3.83 21.52
N LYS A 117 14.22 -3.93 22.66
CA LYS A 117 14.80 -3.67 23.99
C LYS A 117 15.64 -4.85 24.49
N TYR A 118 15.28 -6.07 24.14
CA TYR A 118 15.91 -7.30 24.65
C TYR A 118 16.91 -7.92 23.67
N SER A 119 16.72 -7.74 22.36
CA SER A 119 17.63 -8.26 21.32
C SER A 119 18.35 -7.11 20.60
N LYS A 120 19.68 -7.06 20.73
CA LYS A 120 20.56 -6.17 19.94
C LYS A 120 20.95 -6.76 18.58
N SER A 121 20.56 -8.00 18.28
CA SER A 121 20.94 -8.68 17.03
C SER A 121 20.04 -8.27 15.86
N ALA A 122 20.64 -8.24 14.67
CA ALA A 122 20.12 -7.89 13.34
C ALA A 122 18.65 -7.42 13.32
N LYS A 123 18.43 -6.11 13.42
CA LYS A 123 17.13 -5.52 13.13
C LYS A 123 16.76 -5.79 11.68
N GLN A 124 15.67 -6.52 11.45
CA GLN A 124 15.06 -6.58 10.13
C GLN A 124 14.64 -5.16 9.75
N THR A 125 15.17 -4.66 8.64
CA THR A 125 14.82 -3.32 8.15
C THR A 125 13.52 -3.43 7.35
N ASP A 126 12.40 -3.28 8.05
CA ASP A 126 11.05 -3.25 7.49
C ASP A 126 10.38 -1.89 7.77
N PHE A 127 9.17 -1.70 7.25
CA PHE A 127 8.46 -0.43 7.36
C PHE A 127 8.13 -0.05 8.81
N ILE A 128 7.71 -1.03 9.62
CA ILE A 128 7.48 -0.82 11.06
C ILE A 128 8.76 -0.39 11.78
N GLN A 129 9.89 -1.01 11.45
CA GLN A 129 11.18 -0.69 12.04
C GLN A 129 11.63 0.73 11.65
N LEU A 130 11.39 1.15 10.40
CA LEU A 130 11.64 2.53 9.96
C LEU A 130 10.81 3.54 10.75
N MET A 131 9.53 3.24 11.01
CA MET A 131 8.69 4.09 11.86
C MET A 131 9.22 4.19 13.29
N ILE A 132 9.61 3.07 13.91
CA ILE A 132 10.19 3.05 15.26
C ILE A 132 11.54 3.78 15.33
N ASP A 133 12.39 3.66 14.31
CA ASP A 133 13.67 4.34 14.29
C ASP A 133 13.51 5.86 14.02
N SER A 134 12.45 6.29 13.31
CA SER A 134 12.11 7.71 13.17
C SER A 134 11.79 8.38 14.52
N GLU A 135 11.31 7.62 15.51
CA GLU A 135 11.07 8.09 16.87
C GLU A 135 12.36 8.43 17.63
N LYS A 136 13.49 7.82 17.24
CA LYS A 136 14.78 7.90 17.95
C LYS A 136 15.73 8.96 17.41
N LEU A 137 15.54 9.44 16.18
CA LEU A 137 16.44 10.40 15.52
C LEU A 137 16.60 11.72 16.30
N ASP A 138 15.67 12.03 17.19
CA ASP A 138 15.69 13.21 18.07
C ASP A 138 16.68 13.11 19.25
N LYS A 139 17.12 11.91 19.65
CA LYS A 139 18.01 11.76 20.82
C LYS A 139 19.47 12.07 20.52
N ASP A 140 19.91 11.88 19.28
CA ASP A 140 21.31 12.06 18.87
C ASP A 140 21.55 13.40 18.14
N PHE A 141 20.50 14.01 17.59
CA PHE A 141 20.54 15.34 17.01
C PHE A 141 19.60 16.24 17.82
N GLY A 142 20.13 16.95 18.81
CA GLY A 142 19.37 17.87 19.67
C GLY A 142 18.74 19.04 18.91
N TYR A 143 17.68 18.76 18.18
CA TYR A 143 16.76 19.76 17.66
C TYR A 143 15.64 19.91 18.69
N ASP A 144 15.77 20.94 19.52
CA ASP A 144 14.64 21.42 20.31
C ASP A 144 13.47 21.65 19.35
N SER A 145 12.32 21.05 19.69
CA SER A 145 11.04 21.31 19.06
C SER A 145 10.81 22.81 19.02
N ILE A 146 10.99 23.43 17.85
CA ILE A 146 10.55 24.82 17.65
C ILE A 146 9.04 24.77 17.60
N SER A 147 8.45 25.20 18.72
CA SER A 147 7.06 25.59 18.84
C SER A 147 6.72 26.62 17.77
N ASP A 148 5.49 26.55 17.28
CA ASP A 148 4.82 27.57 16.46
C ASP A 148 5.34 28.99 16.74
N GLY A 149 6.01 29.58 15.76
CA GLY A 149 6.55 30.93 15.82
C GLY A 149 7.55 31.19 14.71
N GLU A 150 7.11 31.88 13.65
CA GLU A 150 7.99 32.47 12.66
C GLU A 150 9.01 33.43 13.32
N PRO A 151 10.17 33.68 12.68
CA PRO A 151 10.20 34.75 11.70
C PRO A 151 10.88 34.37 10.38
N GLU A 152 10.33 34.93 9.31
CA GLU A 152 10.87 34.95 7.96
C GLU A 152 12.30 35.56 7.92
N SER A 153 13.17 34.98 7.11
CA SER A 153 14.33 35.70 6.57
C SER A 153 14.27 35.65 5.05
N GLU A 154 14.09 36.82 4.45
CA GLU A 154 14.12 37.04 3.01
C GLU A 154 15.52 36.71 2.46
N SER A 155 15.59 35.74 1.55
CA SER A 155 16.66 35.69 0.56
C SER A 155 16.02 35.87 -0.82
N LYS A 156 16.30 37.04 -1.40
CA LYS A 156 15.95 37.36 -2.79
C LYS A 156 16.87 36.55 -3.72
N GLU A 157 16.25 36.10 -4.81
CA GLU A 157 16.82 35.49 -6.03
C GLU A 157 16.63 33.98 -6.17
N THR A 158 15.86 33.63 -7.22
CA THR A 158 15.33 32.32 -7.64
C THR A 158 14.14 31.79 -6.82
N GLY A 159 12.93 32.08 -7.31
CA GLY A 159 11.62 31.84 -6.68
C GLY A 159 11.17 30.37 -6.57
N ILE A 160 12.03 29.49 -6.05
CA ILE A 160 11.63 28.17 -5.57
C ILE A 160 12.00 28.12 -4.09
N LYS A 161 11.04 28.49 -3.23
CA LYS A 161 11.11 28.25 -1.78
C LYS A 161 11.05 26.75 -1.53
N SER A 162 12.19 26.07 -1.66
CA SER A 162 12.33 24.69 -1.16
C SER A 162 12.44 24.78 0.36
N THR A 163 11.31 24.81 1.04
CA THR A 163 11.26 24.58 2.49
C THR A 163 11.84 23.19 2.72
N LYS A 164 13.09 23.12 3.22
CA LYS A 164 13.56 21.93 3.91
C LYS A 164 12.74 21.79 5.18
N LYS A 165 11.50 21.27 5.05
CA LYS A 165 10.79 20.69 6.20
C LYS A 165 11.69 19.57 6.68
N SER A 166 12.22 19.70 7.90
CA SER A 166 12.83 18.55 8.56
C SER A 166 11.76 17.46 8.59
N VAL A 167 12.17 16.23 8.27
CA VAL A 167 11.29 15.08 8.44
C VAL A 167 11.09 14.92 9.94
N GLY A 168 10.01 15.53 10.44
CA GLY A 168 9.66 15.50 11.86
C GLY A 168 9.38 14.08 12.32
N LYS A 169 9.59 13.85 13.62
CA LYS A 169 9.26 12.60 14.32
C LYS A 169 7.82 12.18 14.04
N LEU A 170 7.61 10.89 13.75
CA LEU A 170 6.26 10.31 13.77
C LEU A 170 5.83 10.10 15.23
N SER A 171 4.70 10.69 15.61
CA SER A 171 4.00 10.37 16.85
C SER A 171 3.50 8.92 16.83
N TYR A 172 3.14 8.38 18.00
CA TYR A 172 2.59 7.03 18.08
C TYR A 172 1.32 6.87 17.24
N ASP A 173 0.42 7.82 17.34
CA ASP A 173 -0.84 7.83 16.60
C ASP A 173 -0.60 7.94 15.08
N GLU A 174 0.38 8.74 14.65
CA GLU A 174 0.79 8.80 13.24
C GLU A 174 1.38 7.47 12.76
N MET A 175 2.19 6.78 13.57
CA MET A 175 2.71 5.45 13.20
C MET A 175 1.58 4.43 13.04
N VAL A 176 0.59 4.44 13.94
CA VAL A 176 -0.59 3.57 13.84
C VAL A 176 -1.38 3.88 12.57
N ALA A 177 -1.69 5.17 12.34
CA ALA A 177 -2.43 5.61 11.16
C ALA A 177 -1.71 5.25 9.85
N GLN A 178 -0.39 5.43 9.78
CA GLN A 178 0.41 5.05 8.60
C GLN A 178 0.42 3.53 8.40
N GLY A 179 0.49 2.74 9.47
CA GLY A 179 0.38 1.27 9.36
C GLY A 179 -0.95 0.85 8.72
N ILE A 180 -2.07 1.38 9.21
CA ILE A 180 -3.40 1.07 8.66
C ILE A 180 -3.47 1.45 7.17
N LEU A 181 -2.99 2.65 6.82
CA LEU A 181 -2.97 3.12 5.45
C LEU A 181 -2.14 2.19 4.53
N PHE A 182 -0.96 1.76 4.97
CA PHE A 182 -0.10 0.87 4.18
C PHE A 182 -0.74 -0.51 3.93
N PHE A 183 -1.47 -1.07 4.90
CA PHE A 183 -2.22 -2.32 4.69
C PHE A 183 -3.29 -2.16 3.61
N ILE A 184 -4.13 -1.12 3.73
CA ILE A 184 -5.26 -0.91 2.84
C ILE A 184 -4.76 -0.57 1.43
N ALA A 185 -3.83 0.38 1.31
CA ALA A 185 -3.29 0.83 0.04
C ALA A 185 -2.50 -0.28 -0.68
N GLY A 186 -1.67 -1.04 0.05
CA GLY A 186 -0.89 -2.13 -0.53
C GLY A 186 -1.74 -3.30 -1.03
N TYR A 187 -2.90 -3.53 -0.40
CA TYR A 187 -3.82 -4.59 -0.77
C TYR A 187 -4.61 -4.28 -2.05
N ASP A 188 -5.41 -3.20 -2.04
CA ASP A 188 -6.46 -3.02 -3.05
C ASP A 188 -5.90 -2.69 -4.43
N THR A 189 -4.97 -1.73 -4.49
CA THR A 189 -4.43 -1.26 -5.77
C THR A 189 -3.64 -2.35 -6.47
N THR A 190 -2.85 -3.11 -5.71
CA THR A 190 -2.05 -4.24 -6.23
C THR A 190 -2.97 -5.37 -6.68
N SER A 191 -3.98 -5.72 -5.86
CA SER A 191 -4.94 -6.75 -6.20
C SER A 191 -5.73 -6.42 -7.48
N ALA A 192 -6.22 -5.19 -7.58
CA ALA A 192 -6.92 -4.69 -8.76
C ALA A 192 -6.03 -4.73 -10.00
N SER A 193 -4.79 -4.23 -9.90
CA SER A 193 -3.85 -4.19 -11.03
C SER A 193 -3.51 -5.58 -11.55
N ILE A 194 -3.17 -6.52 -10.66
CA ILE A 194 -2.84 -7.91 -11.04
C ILE A 194 -4.06 -8.61 -11.63
N THR A 195 -5.24 -8.42 -11.03
CA THR A 195 -6.49 -9.02 -11.55
C THR A 195 -6.77 -8.56 -12.97
N HIS A 196 -6.61 -7.26 -13.25
CA HIS A 196 -6.80 -6.71 -14.59
C HIS A 196 -5.72 -7.17 -15.57
N ALA A 197 -4.46 -7.27 -15.13
CA ALA A 197 -3.38 -7.81 -15.96
C ALA A 197 -3.69 -9.24 -16.40
N ILE A 198 -4.11 -10.11 -15.47
CA ILE A 198 -4.51 -11.50 -15.78
C ILE A 198 -5.68 -11.52 -16.76
N TYR A 199 -6.72 -10.71 -16.51
CA TYR A 199 -7.87 -10.60 -17.40
C TYR A 199 -7.48 -10.14 -18.81
N TYR A 200 -6.69 -9.08 -18.94
CA TYR A 200 -6.27 -8.61 -20.27
C TYR A 200 -5.40 -9.62 -20.99
N LEU A 201 -4.49 -10.30 -20.29
CA LEU A 201 -3.66 -11.35 -20.87
C LEU A 201 -4.50 -12.55 -21.34
N SER A 202 -5.52 -12.97 -20.57
CA SER A 202 -6.40 -14.07 -20.98
C SER A 202 -7.21 -13.75 -22.24
N GLN A 203 -7.57 -12.47 -22.43
CA GLN A 203 -8.27 -12.00 -23.62
C GLN A 203 -7.34 -11.75 -24.83
N HIS A 204 -6.01 -11.70 -24.62
CA HIS A 204 -5.03 -11.42 -25.67
C HIS A 204 -3.93 -12.50 -25.73
N PRO A 205 -4.22 -13.71 -26.25
CA PRO A 205 -3.28 -14.84 -26.24
C PRO A 205 -1.94 -14.55 -26.91
N LYS A 206 -1.90 -13.73 -27.98
CA LYS A 206 -0.65 -13.31 -28.64
C LYS A 206 0.24 -12.50 -27.71
N CYS A 207 -0.36 -11.60 -26.91
CA CYS A 207 0.35 -10.81 -25.93
C CYS A 207 0.84 -11.67 -24.77
N GLN A 208 0.00 -12.59 -24.29
CA GLN A 208 0.37 -13.55 -23.26
C GLN A 208 1.56 -14.43 -23.68
N GLN A 209 1.52 -14.98 -24.89
CA GLN A 209 2.60 -15.81 -25.44
C GLN A 209 3.90 -15.03 -25.55
N LYS A 210 3.84 -13.79 -26.06
CA LYS A 210 5.03 -12.93 -26.16
C LYS A 210 5.62 -12.58 -24.79
N LEU A 211 4.79 -12.35 -23.78
CA LEU A 211 5.25 -12.15 -22.41
C LEU A 211 5.91 -13.41 -21.86
N TYR A 212 5.28 -14.57 -22.06
CA TYR A 212 5.82 -15.85 -21.62
C TYR A 212 7.19 -16.13 -22.26
N GLU A 213 7.36 -15.85 -23.55
CA GLU A 213 8.64 -16.00 -24.25
C GLU A 213 9.73 -15.09 -23.67
N GLU A 214 9.41 -13.83 -23.34
CA GLU A 214 10.34 -12.93 -22.66
C GLU A 214 10.74 -13.48 -21.28
N LEU A 215 9.76 -13.89 -20.47
CA LEU A 215 9.99 -14.41 -19.11
C LEU A 215 10.81 -15.71 -19.12
N LYS A 216 10.63 -16.57 -20.13
CA LYS A 216 11.38 -17.83 -20.27
C LYS A 216 12.88 -17.61 -20.51
N THR A 217 13.30 -16.44 -20.98
CA THR A 217 14.72 -16.12 -21.14
C THR A 217 15.43 -15.81 -19.81
N CYS A 218 14.67 -15.67 -18.71
CA CYS A 218 15.22 -15.43 -17.39
C CYS A 218 15.28 -16.73 -16.58
N ASP A 219 16.49 -17.15 -16.26
CA ASP A 219 16.73 -18.32 -15.39
C ASP A 219 16.38 -18.04 -13.92
N GLU A 220 16.43 -16.75 -13.51
CA GLU A 220 16.15 -16.30 -12.15
C GLU A 220 15.61 -14.85 -12.17
N PHE A 221 14.63 -14.57 -11.33
CA PHE A 221 13.96 -13.26 -11.23
C PHE A 221 14.60 -12.38 -10.16
N THR A 222 15.79 -11.83 -10.42
CA THR A 222 16.36 -10.80 -9.54
C THR A 222 15.69 -9.45 -9.74
N TYR A 223 15.79 -8.56 -8.74
CA TYR A 223 15.23 -7.20 -8.81
C TYR A 223 15.70 -6.45 -10.06
N GLU A 224 17.01 -6.48 -10.33
CA GLU A 224 17.62 -5.78 -11.47
C GLU A 224 17.09 -6.32 -12.80
N LYS A 225 16.96 -7.64 -12.92
CA LYS A 225 16.43 -8.28 -14.14
C LYS A 225 14.97 -7.89 -14.37
N LEU A 226 14.13 -7.96 -13.34
CA LEU A 226 12.70 -7.60 -13.42
C LEU A 226 12.48 -6.18 -13.93
N VAL A 227 13.28 -5.22 -13.46
CA VAL A 227 13.21 -3.82 -13.90
C VAL A 227 13.59 -3.66 -15.38
N HIS A 228 14.42 -4.55 -15.93
CA HIS A 228 14.89 -4.49 -17.32
C HIS A 228 14.04 -5.31 -18.31
N LEU A 229 13.05 -6.08 -17.84
CA LEU A 229 12.13 -6.81 -18.71
C LEU A 229 11.18 -5.86 -19.44
N LYS A 230 11.49 -5.58 -20.71
CA LYS A 230 10.83 -4.52 -21.47
C LYS A 230 9.35 -4.81 -21.70
N TYR A 231 9.00 -6.04 -22.07
CA TYR A 231 7.63 -6.40 -22.41
C TYR A 231 6.78 -6.62 -21.15
N LEU A 232 7.33 -7.20 -20.08
CA LEU A 232 6.69 -7.23 -18.75
C LEU A 232 6.28 -5.82 -18.31
N ASN A 233 7.21 -4.86 -18.34
CA ASN A 233 6.92 -3.48 -17.98
C ASN A 233 5.89 -2.84 -18.93
N ALA A 234 5.92 -3.16 -20.22
CA ALA A 234 4.91 -2.70 -21.17
C ALA A 234 3.51 -3.24 -20.83
N VAL A 235 3.39 -4.52 -20.45
CA VAL A 235 2.12 -5.14 -20.03
C VAL A 235 1.58 -4.49 -18.75
N ILE A 236 2.44 -4.25 -17.76
CA ILE A 236 2.04 -3.56 -16.51
C ILE A 236 1.55 -2.14 -16.82
N ASN A 237 2.32 -1.37 -17.60
CA ASN A 237 1.96 0.00 -17.96
C ASN A 237 0.66 0.05 -18.77
N GLU A 238 0.46 -0.86 -19.72
CA GLU A 238 -0.77 -0.91 -20.51
C GLU A 238 -1.98 -1.31 -19.67
N THR A 239 -1.79 -2.22 -18.71
CA THR A 239 -2.84 -2.57 -17.74
C THR A 239 -3.24 -1.34 -16.93
N LEU A 240 -2.27 -0.58 -16.39
CA LEU A 240 -2.54 0.63 -15.61
C LEU A 240 -3.11 1.77 -16.48
N ARG A 241 -2.77 1.83 -17.77
CA ARG A 241 -3.36 2.78 -18.73
C ARG A 241 -4.84 2.47 -18.98
N MET A 242 -5.19 1.19 -19.12
CA MET A 242 -6.56 0.76 -19.42
C MET A 242 -7.46 0.68 -18.18
N ALA A 243 -6.91 0.27 -17.05
CA ALA A 243 -7.61 0.10 -15.79
C ALA A 243 -6.77 0.62 -14.62
N PRO A 244 -6.63 1.96 -14.49
CA PRO A 244 -5.94 2.55 -13.35
C PRO A 244 -6.75 2.28 -12.07
N PRO A 245 -6.13 1.78 -10.97
CA PRO A 245 -6.83 1.57 -9.70
C PRO A 245 -7.45 2.85 -9.13
N PHE A 246 -6.81 4.01 -9.37
CA PHE A 246 -7.36 5.33 -9.02
C PHE A 246 -7.76 6.10 -10.29
N LEU A 247 -9.03 6.48 -10.37
CA LEU A 247 -9.58 7.15 -11.56
C LEU A 247 -9.18 8.62 -11.68
N ARG A 248 -8.88 9.29 -10.56
CA ARG A 248 -8.58 10.73 -10.51
C ARG A 248 -7.54 11.02 -9.44
N VAL A 249 -6.75 12.05 -9.71
CA VAL A 249 -5.84 12.64 -8.74
C VAL A 249 -6.36 14.03 -8.41
N PHE A 250 -6.61 14.30 -7.13
CA PHE A 250 -7.13 15.58 -6.69
C PHE A 250 -5.99 16.59 -6.46
N ARG A 251 -6.27 17.87 -6.74
CA ARG A 251 -5.38 19.01 -6.55
C ARG A 251 -6.22 20.19 -6.05
N ASP A 252 -5.75 20.86 -5.02
CA ASP A 252 -6.35 22.09 -4.50
C ASP A 252 -5.47 23.29 -4.84
N CYS A 253 -6.11 24.39 -5.23
CA CYS A 253 -5.43 25.64 -5.52
C CYS A 253 -5.15 26.36 -4.19
N VAL A 254 -3.87 26.50 -3.82
CA VAL A 254 -3.47 27.10 -2.54
C VAL A 254 -3.45 28.64 -2.56
N GLN A 255 -3.48 29.23 -3.75
CA GLN A 255 -3.50 30.67 -4.00
C GLN A 255 -4.13 30.92 -5.36
N ASP A 256 -4.71 32.10 -5.57
CA ASP A 256 -5.32 32.47 -6.85
C ASP A 256 -4.32 32.26 -8.00
N TYR A 257 -4.72 31.44 -8.98
CA TYR A 257 -3.88 31.08 -10.11
C TYR A 257 -4.72 30.89 -11.37
N THR A 258 -4.26 31.48 -12.47
CA THR A 258 -4.86 31.30 -13.80
C THR A 258 -4.16 30.16 -14.53
N LEU A 259 -4.89 29.08 -14.81
CA LEU A 259 -4.37 27.92 -15.51
C LEU A 259 -4.48 28.12 -17.03
N GLY A 260 -3.40 28.55 -17.68
CA GLY A 260 -3.40 28.79 -19.13
C GLY A 260 -4.22 30.03 -19.51
N ASN A 261 -4.98 29.97 -20.61
CA ASN A 261 -5.78 31.09 -21.13
C ASN A 261 -7.29 30.97 -20.76
N THR A 262 -7.62 30.33 -19.64
CA THR A 262 -8.99 30.27 -19.09
C THR A 262 -9.12 31.21 -17.92
#